data_AF-A0AAV9B436-F1
#
_entry.id   AF-A0AAV9B436-F1
#
_cell.length_a   1.000
_cell.length_b   1.000
_cell.length_c   1.000
_cell.angle_alpha   90.00
_cell.angle_beta   90.00
_cell.angle_gamma   90.00
#
_symmetry.space_group_name_H-M   'P 1'
#
loop_
_entity.id
_entity.type
_entity.pdbx_description
1 polymer ?
#
loop_
_entity_poly.entity_id
_entity_poly.type
_entity_poly.pdbx_seq_one_letter_code
_entity_poly.pdbx_strand_id
1 'polypeptide(L)'
;MTVSWETSVTESINAVYLLFSAYLVFVMQLGFAMLCAGSVRAKNAMNIMLTNVVDAVVGSLSYYLFGFAFAFGDGSLSDNPFIGTRYFALHGIPDATTTYDYGYFLYQWAFAIAVAGITSGSIAERTQFGAYLVYSFVLTGFVYPVVSHWVWSPAGWLSPDATSARLFGSGAIDFAGSGVVHLVGGVAGLWGAAIEGPRVGRFDAFGKAMAMRGHNATLVVLGTFLLWFGWFGFNAGSFTKILVPYNHTTSQGNWTAVGRTAVTTALAGSASGLVTLFGRRALVGHWDALDVCNGVLGGFVAITSGCSVVEPWAAIVCGFVSAWVLIGLNALALRLRFDDPLEAAQLHGGCGAWGLIFTGLFAKLTMKGAKGKGPTKKDTKEVLKPVDGRKVGKRKAAVKVGKGNQRPAKKEKLAKKDPNKPKRPPNKFDV
;
A
#
# COMPACT_ATOMS: atom_id res chain seq x y z
N MET A 1 3.25 -5.45 39.53
CA MET A 1 3.60 -6.70 38.82
C MET A 1 4.88 -6.44 38.05
N THR A 2 5.89 -7.29 38.16
CA THR A 2 7.13 -7.18 37.36
C THR A 2 6.86 -7.70 35.95
N VAL A 3 7.10 -6.86 34.94
CA VAL A 3 7.04 -7.28 33.53
C VAL A 3 8.11 -8.36 33.30
N SER A 4 7.77 -9.46 32.63
CA SER A 4 8.76 -10.51 32.35
C SER A 4 9.82 -9.99 31.39
N TRP A 5 11.04 -10.53 31.44
CA TRP A 5 12.10 -10.11 30.54
C TRP A 5 11.74 -10.43 29.07
N GLU A 6 11.01 -11.52 28.81
CA GLU A 6 10.54 -11.87 27.46
C GLU A 6 9.58 -10.81 26.91
N THR A 7 8.67 -10.32 27.76
CA THR A 7 7.72 -9.26 27.39
C THR A 7 8.46 -7.96 27.11
N SER A 8 9.40 -7.59 27.99
CA SER A 8 10.24 -6.40 27.83
C SER A 8 11.06 -6.44 26.53
N VAL A 9 11.69 -7.58 26.22
CA VAL A 9 12.45 -7.79 24.98
C VAL A 9 11.54 -7.71 23.75
N THR A 10 10.35 -8.32 23.82
CA THR A 10 9.38 -8.32 22.71
C THR A 10 8.92 -6.90 22.37
N GLU A 11 8.51 -6.12 23.36
CA GLU A 11 8.08 -4.74 23.14
C GLU A 11 9.24 -3.86 22.68
N SER A 12 10.45 -4.06 23.22
CA SER A 12 11.65 -3.31 22.77
C SER A 12 11.99 -3.58 21.30
N ILE A 13 11.95 -4.84 20.85
CA ILE A 13 12.19 -5.21 19.44
C ILE A 13 11.12 -4.60 18.53
N ASN A 14 9.84 -4.67 18.92
CA ASN A 14 8.75 -4.09 18.16
C ASN A 14 8.87 -2.56 18.06
N ALA A 15 9.24 -1.89 19.15
CA ALA A 15 9.46 -0.45 19.17
C ALA A 15 10.62 -0.02 18.24
N VAL A 16 11.77 -0.70 18.31
CA VAL A 16 12.92 -0.44 17.42
C VAL A 16 12.53 -0.62 15.95
N TYR A 17 11.80 -1.70 15.65
CA TYR A 17 11.33 -1.98 14.30
C TYR A 17 10.37 -0.91 13.78
N LEU A 18 9.40 -0.47 14.59
CA LEU A 18 8.43 0.55 14.20
C LEU A 18 9.11 1.91 13.99
N LEU A 19 9.99 2.33 14.91
CA LEU A 19 10.74 3.59 14.77
C LEU A 19 11.67 3.57 13.57
N PHE A 20 12.40 2.48 13.34
CA PHE A 20 13.24 2.34 12.15
C PHE A 20 12.41 2.41 10.87
N SER A 21 11.25 1.76 10.83
CA SER A 21 10.31 1.86 9.71
C SER A 21 9.81 3.29 9.50
N ALA A 22 9.50 4.03 10.57
CA ALA A 22 9.11 5.43 10.50
C ALA A 22 10.22 6.32 9.92
N TYR A 23 11.48 6.10 10.33
CA TYR A 23 12.62 6.82 9.78
C TYR A 23 12.82 6.55 8.29
N LEU A 24 12.65 5.30 7.85
CA LEU A 24 12.70 4.94 6.43
C LEU A 24 11.59 5.63 5.63
N VAL A 25 10.36 5.68 6.16
CA VAL A 25 9.27 6.40 5.50
C VAL A 25 9.57 7.91 5.45
N PHE A 26 10.13 8.48 6.51
CA PHE A 26 10.53 9.89 6.50
C PHE A 26 11.67 10.18 5.49
N VAL A 27 12.59 9.23 5.26
CA VAL A 27 13.59 9.35 4.18
C VAL A 27 12.93 9.46 2.79
N MET A 28 11.70 8.99 2.60
CA MET A 28 10.96 9.24 1.37
C MET A 28 10.74 10.74 1.12
N GLN A 29 10.69 11.58 2.16
CA GLN A 29 10.60 13.03 2.01
C GLN A 29 11.85 13.62 1.33
N LEU A 30 13.04 13.08 1.62
CA LEU A 30 14.27 13.43 0.91
C LEU A 30 14.19 12.97 -0.56
N GLY A 31 13.64 11.77 -0.78
CA GLY A 31 13.40 11.22 -2.11
C GLY A 31 12.46 12.10 -2.94
N PHE A 32 11.32 12.50 -2.38
CA PHE A 32 10.38 13.44 -2.99
C PHE A 32 11.05 14.79 -3.28
N ALA A 33 11.77 15.37 -2.32
CA ALA A 33 12.44 16.65 -2.54
C ALA A 33 13.39 16.62 -3.75
N MET A 34 14.23 15.58 -3.85
CA MET A 34 15.15 15.42 -4.98
C MET A 34 14.42 15.12 -6.29
N LEU A 35 13.46 14.19 -6.28
CA LEU A 35 12.70 13.82 -7.47
C LEU A 35 11.90 15.00 -8.02
N CYS A 36 11.17 15.69 -7.15
CA CYS A 36 10.37 16.86 -7.50
C CYS A 36 11.25 17.99 -8.00
N ALA A 37 12.35 18.31 -7.31
CA ALA A 37 13.30 19.31 -7.78
C ALA A 37 13.77 18.93 -9.19
N GLY A 38 14.33 17.74 -9.39
CA GLY A 38 14.86 17.29 -10.68
C GLY A 38 13.86 17.30 -11.84
N SER A 39 12.57 17.08 -11.54
CA SER A 39 11.48 16.98 -12.52
C SER A 39 10.89 18.33 -12.94
N VAL A 40 11.06 19.39 -12.14
CA VAL A 40 10.59 20.74 -12.49
C VAL A 40 11.68 21.57 -13.18
N ARG A 41 11.29 22.70 -13.78
CA ARG A 41 12.23 23.65 -14.39
C ARG A 41 13.09 24.30 -13.32
N ALA A 42 14.35 24.63 -13.66
CA ALA A 42 15.35 25.12 -12.71
C ALA A 42 14.86 26.32 -11.88
N LYS A 43 14.14 27.25 -12.52
CA LYS A 43 13.57 28.45 -11.86
C LYS A 43 12.59 28.15 -10.72
N ASN A 44 12.05 26.94 -10.66
CA ASN A 44 11.05 26.51 -9.68
C ASN A 44 11.60 25.49 -8.67
N ALA A 45 12.87 25.08 -8.79
CA ALA A 45 13.46 24.04 -7.94
C ALA A 45 13.46 24.44 -6.45
N MET A 46 13.77 25.69 -6.12
CA MET A 46 13.73 26.18 -4.74
C MET A 46 12.30 26.16 -4.16
N ASN A 47 11.30 26.50 -4.97
CA ASN A 47 9.91 26.53 -4.52
C ASN A 47 9.42 25.12 -4.15
N ILE A 48 9.69 24.12 -4.99
CA ILE A 48 9.25 22.74 -4.72
C ILE A 48 10.04 22.06 -3.59
N MET A 49 11.30 22.46 -3.35
CA MET A 49 12.02 22.04 -2.16
C MET A 49 11.42 22.67 -0.89
N LEU A 50 11.01 23.94 -0.96
CA LEU A 50 10.36 24.62 0.16
C LEU A 50 9.02 23.95 0.50
N THR A 51 8.20 23.56 -0.48
CA THR A 51 6.95 22.82 -0.21
C THR A 51 7.21 21.49 0.48
N ASN A 52 8.27 20.77 0.10
CA ASN A 52 8.65 19.53 0.78
C ASN A 52 9.03 19.75 2.26
N VAL A 53 9.78 20.81 2.57
CA VAL A 53 10.10 21.15 3.98
C VAL A 53 8.83 21.54 4.73
N VAL A 54 7.98 22.34 4.09
CA VAL A 54 6.67 22.76 4.61
C VAL A 54 5.80 21.57 4.95
N ASP A 55 5.70 20.57 4.08
CA ASP A 55 4.86 19.39 4.33
C ASP A 55 5.29 18.66 5.60
N ALA A 56 6.60 18.55 5.85
CA ALA A 56 7.10 17.97 7.08
C ALA A 56 6.72 18.82 8.31
N VAL A 57 6.98 20.13 8.29
CA VAL A 57 6.78 20.98 9.48
C VAL A 57 5.31 21.29 9.74
N VAL A 58 4.55 21.72 8.72
CA VAL A 58 3.11 21.99 8.82
C VAL A 58 2.36 20.70 9.09
N GLY A 59 2.70 19.63 8.37
CA GLY A 59 2.09 18.32 8.54
C GLY A 59 2.32 17.73 9.92
N SER A 60 3.49 17.97 10.54
CA SER A 60 3.73 17.53 11.93
C SER A 60 2.80 18.20 12.93
N LEU A 61 2.59 19.51 12.81
CA LEU A 61 1.73 20.26 13.71
C LEU A 61 0.24 19.96 13.47
N SER A 62 -0.21 19.93 12.21
CA SER A 62 -1.60 19.63 11.87
C SER A 62 -1.99 18.20 12.24
N TYR A 63 -1.11 17.22 11.97
CA TYR A 63 -1.35 15.82 12.30
C TYR A 63 -1.31 15.58 13.82
N TYR A 64 -0.41 16.26 14.54
CA TYR A 64 -0.39 16.26 16.00
C TYR A 64 -1.69 16.81 16.61
N LEU A 65 -2.11 18.01 16.19
CA LEU A 65 -3.27 18.68 16.75
C LEU A 65 -4.56 17.93 16.43
N PHE A 66 -4.73 17.49 15.18
CA PHE A 66 -6.01 16.99 14.66
C PHE A 66 -5.90 15.63 13.97
N GLY A 67 -4.87 15.41 13.16
CA GLY A 67 -4.85 14.28 12.25
C GLY A 67 -4.80 12.91 12.94
N PHE A 68 -3.99 12.73 13.98
CA PHE A 68 -3.98 11.48 14.72
C PHE A 68 -5.34 11.17 15.37
N ALA A 69 -6.01 12.23 15.85
CA ALA A 69 -7.33 12.11 16.47
C ALA A 69 -8.40 11.69 15.47
N PHE A 70 -8.43 12.30 14.30
CA PHE A 70 -9.39 11.93 13.26
C PHE A 70 -9.12 10.55 12.65
N ALA A 71 -7.85 10.12 12.57
CA ALA A 71 -7.48 8.82 12.04
C ALA A 71 -7.76 7.67 13.02
N PHE A 72 -7.34 7.82 14.29
CA PHE A 72 -7.27 6.72 15.26
C PHE A 72 -7.94 7.00 16.59
N GLY A 73 -8.68 8.12 16.70
CA GLY A 73 -9.43 8.54 17.90
C GLY A 73 -10.62 7.68 18.26
N ASP A 74 -10.44 6.36 18.24
CA ASP A 74 -11.45 5.36 18.55
C ASP A 74 -11.58 5.24 20.08
N GLY A 75 -12.80 5.25 20.59
CA GLY A 75 -13.11 4.96 21.98
C GLY A 75 -13.75 3.59 22.14
N SER A 76 -13.75 3.04 23.36
CA SER A 76 -14.62 1.91 23.71
C SER A 76 -16.13 2.24 23.65
N LEU A 77 -16.48 3.45 23.19
CA LEU A 77 -17.82 4.04 23.11
C LEU A 77 -18.14 4.64 21.73
N SER A 78 -17.18 4.70 20.78
CA SER A 78 -17.41 5.37 19.50
C SER A 78 -17.77 4.36 18.42
N ASP A 79 -19.08 4.20 18.19
CA ASP A 79 -19.65 3.51 17.02
C ASP A 79 -19.56 4.36 15.74
N ASN A 80 -18.72 5.41 15.68
CA ASN A 80 -18.63 6.25 14.48
C ASN A 80 -17.63 5.64 13.51
N PRO A 81 -18.07 5.06 12.39
CA PRO A 81 -17.16 4.39 11.47
C PRO A 81 -16.53 5.35 10.46
N PHE A 82 -16.85 6.65 10.53
CA PHE A 82 -16.45 7.65 9.54
C PHE A 82 -15.26 8.51 9.98
N ILE A 83 -15.16 8.86 11.27
CA ILE A 83 -14.09 9.75 11.79
C ILE A 83 -13.87 9.54 13.30
N GLY A 84 -12.61 9.56 13.73
CA GLY A 84 -12.23 9.49 15.15
C GLY A 84 -12.44 10.80 15.91
N THR A 85 -12.58 10.73 17.24
CA THR A 85 -12.93 11.90 18.07
C THR A 85 -12.15 12.00 19.39
N ARG A 86 -11.08 11.22 19.56
CA ARG A 86 -10.19 11.21 20.75
C ARG A 86 -8.75 11.44 20.34
N TYR A 87 -7.85 11.65 21.31
CA TYR A 87 -6.41 11.85 21.09
C TYR A 87 -6.01 13.15 20.38
N PHE A 88 -6.86 14.18 20.42
CA PHE A 88 -6.45 15.53 19.98
C PHE A 88 -5.20 15.96 20.74
N ALA A 89 -4.20 16.48 20.01
CA ALA A 89 -2.89 16.84 20.57
C ALA A 89 -2.23 15.68 21.37
N LEU A 90 -2.47 14.43 20.94
CA LEU A 90 -2.03 13.19 21.60
C LEU A 90 -2.49 13.02 23.05
N HIS A 91 -3.55 13.73 23.47
CA HIS A 91 -4.08 13.61 24.82
C HIS A 91 -4.58 12.18 25.08
N GLY A 92 -3.98 11.50 26.06
CA GLY A 92 -4.29 10.11 26.41
C GLY A 92 -3.40 9.05 25.75
N ILE A 93 -2.34 9.46 25.03
CA ILE A 93 -1.30 8.57 24.50
C ILE A 93 -0.11 8.55 25.47
N PRO A 94 0.54 7.39 25.74
CA PRO A 94 0.20 6.06 25.23
C PRO A 94 -1.09 5.51 25.85
N ASP A 95 -1.95 4.89 25.02
CA ASP A 95 -3.18 4.25 25.49
C ASP A 95 -2.94 2.74 25.68
N ALA A 96 -2.88 2.32 26.96
CA ALA A 96 -2.62 0.93 27.35
C ALA A 96 -3.68 -0.09 26.88
N THR A 97 -4.83 0.38 26.38
CA THR A 97 -5.90 -0.48 25.84
C THR A 97 -5.80 -0.73 24.34
N THR A 98 -4.87 -0.04 23.66
CA THR A 98 -4.67 -0.11 22.21
C THR A 98 -3.19 -0.34 21.87
N THR A 99 -2.85 -0.32 20.58
CA THR A 99 -1.46 -0.29 20.11
C THR A 99 -0.96 1.14 19.86
N TYR A 100 -1.72 2.17 20.26
CA TYR A 100 -1.41 3.56 19.96
C TYR A 100 -0.45 4.15 21.00
N ASP A 101 0.75 4.45 20.53
CA ASP A 101 1.82 5.11 21.28
C ASP A 101 2.50 6.20 20.42
N TYR A 102 3.55 6.82 20.96
CA TYR A 102 4.30 7.87 20.26
C TYR A 102 5.03 7.34 19.01
N GLY A 103 5.45 6.07 19.00
CA GLY A 103 6.08 5.45 17.83
C GLY A 103 5.09 5.24 16.69
N TYR A 104 3.86 4.82 17.02
CA TYR A 104 2.77 4.69 16.06
C TYR A 104 2.33 6.06 15.51
N PHE A 105 2.27 7.10 16.35
CA PHE A 105 2.06 8.47 15.88
C PHE A 105 3.11 8.89 14.86
N LEU A 106 4.41 8.71 15.17
CA LEU A 106 5.49 9.10 14.28
C LEU A 106 5.43 8.35 12.95
N TYR A 107 5.12 7.05 13.00
CA TYR A 107 4.95 6.23 11.81
C TYR A 107 3.83 6.76 10.92
N GLN A 108 2.65 7.04 11.49
CA GLN A 108 1.49 7.50 10.72
C GLN A 108 1.60 8.95 10.23
N TRP A 109 2.28 9.82 10.99
CA TRP A 109 2.64 11.16 10.52
C TRP A 109 3.46 11.11 9.24
N ALA A 110 4.43 10.19 9.15
CA ALA A 110 5.28 10.05 7.97
C ALA A 110 4.46 9.69 6.70
N PHE A 111 3.36 8.96 6.86
CA PHE A 111 2.42 8.67 5.76
C PHE A 111 1.57 9.90 5.40
N ALA A 112 1.10 10.65 6.41
CA ALA A 112 0.32 11.87 6.19
C ALA A 112 1.07 12.90 5.34
N ILE A 113 2.34 13.15 5.65
CA ILE A 113 3.16 14.10 4.88
C ILE A 113 3.49 13.59 3.47
N ALA A 114 3.57 12.26 3.28
CA ALA A 114 3.76 11.69 1.95
C ALA A 114 2.57 12.01 1.03
N VAL A 115 1.33 12.02 1.55
CA VAL A 115 0.14 12.41 0.78
C VAL A 115 0.18 13.87 0.34
N ALA A 116 0.66 14.77 1.22
CA ALA A 116 0.89 16.17 0.86
C ALA A 116 1.97 16.30 -0.23
N GLY A 117 3.09 15.59 -0.06
CA GLY A 117 4.19 15.56 -1.03
C GLY A 117 3.76 15.09 -2.43
N ILE A 118 2.89 14.07 -2.51
CA ILE A 118 2.31 13.60 -3.78
C ILE A 118 1.56 14.73 -4.48
N THR A 119 0.67 15.42 -3.76
CA THR A 119 -0.13 16.50 -4.34
C THR A 119 0.76 17.67 -4.79
N SER A 120 1.81 17.97 -4.01
CA SER A 120 2.78 19.03 -4.32
C SER A 120 3.38 18.89 -5.72
N GLY A 121 3.61 17.65 -6.16
CA GLY A 121 4.10 17.33 -7.50
C GLY A 121 3.14 17.75 -8.60
N SER A 122 1.85 17.42 -8.46
CA SER A 122 0.81 17.73 -9.45
C SER A 122 0.61 19.23 -9.67
N ILE A 123 0.73 20.02 -8.60
CA ILE A 123 0.46 21.46 -8.62
C ILE A 123 1.74 22.31 -8.70
N ALA A 124 2.89 21.67 -8.91
CA ALA A 124 4.17 22.34 -8.98
C ALA A 124 4.22 23.45 -10.05
N GLU A 125 5.05 24.45 -9.80
CA GLU A 125 5.35 25.60 -10.66
C GLU A 125 4.25 26.66 -10.86
N ARG A 126 3.03 26.45 -10.33
CA ARG A 126 1.90 27.37 -10.57
C ARG A 126 1.00 27.69 -9.38
N THR A 127 1.04 26.92 -8.31
CA THR A 127 0.30 27.25 -7.09
C THR A 127 1.02 28.29 -6.22
N GLN A 128 0.26 29.26 -5.72
CA GLN A 128 0.77 30.23 -4.75
C GLN A 128 1.15 29.56 -3.43
N PHE A 129 2.31 29.92 -2.88
CA PHE A 129 2.84 29.29 -1.67
C PHE A 129 1.92 29.42 -0.44
N GLY A 130 1.25 30.57 -0.26
CA GLY A 130 0.29 30.75 0.83
C GLY A 130 -0.92 29.80 0.75
N ALA A 131 -1.45 29.60 -0.46
CA ALA A 131 -2.53 28.63 -0.69
C ALA A 131 -2.04 27.19 -0.43
N TYR A 132 -0.79 26.90 -0.80
CA TYR A 132 -0.17 25.60 -0.53
C TYR A 132 -0.05 25.30 0.97
N LEU A 133 0.32 26.28 1.81
CA LEU A 133 0.40 26.10 3.26
C LEU A 133 -0.94 25.69 3.86
N VAL A 134 -2.02 26.39 3.48
CA VAL A 134 -3.38 26.07 3.93
C VAL A 134 -3.79 24.69 3.44
N TYR A 135 -3.50 24.39 2.17
CA TYR A 135 -3.76 23.08 1.59
C TYR A 135 -3.07 21.95 2.36
N SER A 136 -1.76 22.08 2.60
CA SER A 136 -0.95 21.08 3.31
C SER A 136 -1.48 20.86 4.73
N PHE A 137 -1.83 21.94 5.44
CA PHE A 137 -2.43 21.87 6.78
C PHE A 137 -3.79 21.13 6.79
N VAL A 138 -4.69 21.46 5.87
CA VAL A 138 -6.03 20.84 5.80
C VAL A 138 -5.95 19.38 5.34
N LEU A 139 -5.08 19.08 4.38
CA LEU A 139 -4.92 17.71 3.89
C LEU A 139 -4.39 16.79 4.99
N THR A 140 -3.29 17.18 5.63
CA THR A 140 -2.63 16.38 6.67
C THR A 140 -3.40 16.39 8.01
N GLY A 141 -4.08 17.47 8.34
CA GLY A 141 -4.83 17.62 9.59
C GLY A 141 -6.27 17.11 9.55
N PHE A 142 -6.89 16.97 8.37
CA PHE A 142 -8.31 16.62 8.26
C PHE A 142 -8.61 15.61 7.15
N VAL A 143 -8.35 15.94 5.88
CA VAL A 143 -8.84 15.12 4.74
C VAL A 143 -8.20 13.73 4.70
N TYR A 144 -6.86 13.64 4.75
CA TYR A 144 -6.16 12.36 4.78
C TYR A 144 -6.49 11.52 6.03
N PRO A 145 -6.44 12.09 7.26
CA PRO A 145 -6.83 11.38 8.48
C PRO A 145 -8.20 10.72 8.43
N VAL A 146 -9.20 11.40 7.87
CA VAL A 146 -10.55 10.84 7.72
C VAL A 146 -10.53 9.60 6.82
N VAL A 147 -9.81 9.64 5.69
CA VAL A 147 -9.69 8.46 4.81
C VAL A 147 -8.87 7.34 5.47
N SER A 148 -7.82 7.70 6.22
CA SER A 148 -7.05 6.75 7.02
C SER A 148 -7.93 6.03 8.04
N HIS A 149 -8.82 6.76 8.71
CA HIS A 149 -9.80 6.18 9.64
C HIS A 149 -10.68 5.14 8.95
N TRP A 150 -11.18 5.42 7.74
CA TRP A 150 -12.08 4.50 7.04
C TRP A 150 -11.49 3.09 6.89
N VAL A 151 -10.18 2.99 6.67
CA VAL A 151 -9.53 1.74 6.26
C VAL A 151 -8.62 1.16 7.35
N TRP A 152 -7.92 1.98 8.12
CA TRP A 152 -6.89 1.55 9.07
C TRP A 152 -7.28 1.64 10.54
N SER A 153 -8.37 2.36 10.87
CA SER A 153 -8.94 2.26 12.20
C SER A 153 -9.78 0.98 12.32
N PRO A 154 -9.75 0.29 13.48
CA PRO A 154 -10.69 -0.79 13.79
C PRO A 154 -12.16 -0.37 13.84
N ALA A 155 -12.47 0.93 13.91
CA ALA A 155 -13.83 1.45 13.83
C ALA A 155 -14.27 1.78 12.39
N GLY A 156 -13.31 1.96 11.47
CA GLY A 156 -13.56 2.40 10.09
C GLY A 156 -14.53 1.56 9.28
N TRP A 157 -15.41 2.20 8.50
CA TRP A 157 -16.45 1.52 7.70
C TRP A 157 -15.92 0.63 6.57
N LEU A 158 -14.71 0.90 6.05
CA LEU A 158 -14.02 0.05 5.07
C LEU A 158 -13.05 -0.93 5.72
N SER A 159 -12.81 -0.82 7.02
CA SER A 159 -11.74 -1.55 7.69
C SER A 159 -11.95 -3.06 7.58
N PRO A 160 -10.92 -3.84 7.17
CA PRO A 160 -10.99 -5.29 7.19
C PRO A 160 -11.02 -5.84 8.62
N ASP A 161 -10.62 -5.02 9.59
CA ASP A 161 -10.60 -5.32 11.02
C ASP A 161 -11.72 -4.58 11.79
N ALA A 162 -12.72 -4.06 11.05
CA ALA A 162 -13.90 -3.41 11.62
C ALA A 162 -14.53 -4.26 12.75
N THR A 163 -14.77 -3.63 13.90
CA THR A 163 -15.49 -4.22 15.03
C THR A 163 -17.01 -4.25 14.81
N SER A 164 -17.50 -3.43 13.88
CA SER A 164 -18.88 -3.34 13.42
C SER A 164 -19.13 -4.18 12.15
N ALA A 165 -20.34 -4.09 11.57
CA ALA A 165 -20.66 -4.81 10.34
C ALA A 165 -19.79 -4.33 9.17
N ARG A 166 -18.97 -5.23 8.61
CA ARG A 166 -18.15 -4.95 7.43
C ARG A 166 -19.02 -4.60 6.22
N LEU A 167 -18.60 -3.60 5.46
CA LEU A 167 -19.22 -3.29 4.17
C LEU A 167 -19.25 -4.54 3.27
N PHE A 168 -20.40 -4.88 2.68
CA PHE A 168 -20.59 -6.09 1.85
C PHE A 168 -20.12 -7.41 2.49
N GLY A 169 -20.02 -7.47 3.82
CA GLY A 169 -19.45 -8.63 4.53
C GLY A 169 -17.94 -8.81 4.38
N SER A 170 -17.25 -7.90 3.68
CA SER A 170 -15.82 -7.95 3.37
C SER A 170 -15.22 -6.54 3.42
N GLY A 171 -14.24 -6.29 4.30
CA GLY A 171 -13.55 -4.99 4.32
C GLY A 171 -12.57 -4.84 3.16
N ALA A 172 -12.07 -3.62 2.96
CA ALA A 172 -11.06 -3.30 1.97
C ALA A 172 -9.67 -3.71 2.46
N ILE A 173 -8.92 -4.44 1.65
CA ILE A 173 -7.51 -4.72 1.95
C ILE A 173 -6.67 -3.62 1.30
N ASP A 174 -6.13 -2.73 2.13
CA ASP A 174 -5.14 -1.75 1.73
C ASP A 174 -4.03 -1.72 2.78
N PHE A 175 -3.09 -2.67 2.66
CA PHE A 175 -2.15 -2.96 3.74
C PHE A 175 -1.25 -1.78 4.11
N ALA A 176 -0.71 -1.09 3.11
CA ALA A 176 0.20 0.04 3.31
C ALA A 176 -0.27 1.33 2.60
N GLY A 177 -1.38 1.33 1.82
CA GLY A 177 -1.94 2.57 1.27
C GLY A 177 -1.83 2.79 -0.25
N SER A 178 -2.11 1.81 -1.11
CA SER A 178 -2.41 2.12 -2.52
C SER A 178 -3.63 3.04 -2.64
N GLY A 179 -4.62 2.86 -1.76
CA GLY A 179 -5.76 3.73 -1.62
C GLY A 179 -5.48 4.92 -0.71
N VAL A 180 -5.30 4.63 0.58
CA VAL A 180 -5.24 5.63 1.66
C VAL A 180 -4.17 6.71 1.45
N VAL A 181 -3.04 6.36 0.83
CA VAL A 181 -1.95 7.30 0.56
C VAL A 181 -1.95 7.71 -0.90
N HIS A 182 -1.72 6.74 -1.80
CA HIS A 182 -1.45 7.05 -3.19
C HIS A 182 -2.69 7.51 -3.95
N LEU A 183 -3.81 6.79 -3.85
CA LEU A 183 -5.04 7.24 -4.51
C LEU A 183 -5.56 8.56 -3.93
N VAL A 184 -5.53 8.74 -2.60
CA VAL A 184 -5.92 10.02 -1.97
C VAL A 184 -5.05 11.17 -2.47
N GLY A 185 -3.72 11.03 -2.40
CA GLY A 185 -2.80 12.06 -2.86
C GLY A 185 -2.91 12.32 -4.37
N GLY A 186 -3.09 11.25 -5.16
CA GLY A 186 -3.26 11.34 -6.60
C GLY A 186 -4.57 12.01 -7.02
N VAL A 187 -5.68 11.75 -6.31
CA VAL A 187 -6.97 12.40 -6.56
C VAL A 187 -6.93 13.87 -6.11
N ALA A 188 -6.30 14.16 -4.98
CA ALA A 188 -6.11 15.54 -4.54
C ALA A 188 -5.23 16.33 -5.53
N GLY A 189 -4.14 15.71 -5.99
CA GLY A 189 -3.28 16.26 -7.05
C GLY A 189 -4.01 16.44 -8.38
N LEU A 190 -4.87 15.49 -8.77
CA LEU A 190 -5.69 15.58 -9.97
C LEU A 190 -6.59 16.82 -9.93
N TRP A 191 -7.33 17.01 -8.84
CA TRP A 191 -8.21 18.17 -8.69
C TRP A 191 -7.42 19.47 -8.57
N GLY A 192 -6.31 19.48 -7.84
CA GLY A 192 -5.43 20.64 -7.75
C GLY A 192 -4.92 21.08 -9.13
N ALA A 193 -4.38 20.15 -9.92
CA ALA A 193 -3.88 20.45 -11.26
C ALA A 193 -5.00 20.83 -12.24
N ALA A 194 -6.21 20.27 -12.09
CA ALA A 194 -7.36 20.63 -12.91
C ALA A 194 -7.86 22.07 -12.62
N ILE A 195 -7.88 22.46 -11.34
CA ILE A 195 -8.32 23.81 -10.91
C ILE A 195 -7.29 24.87 -11.31
N GLU A 196 -6.00 24.61 -11.10
CA GLU A 196 -4.90 25.52 -11.48
C GLU A 196 -4.73 25.60 -13.02
N GLY A 197 -5.20 24.59 -13.73
CA GLY A 197 -5.05 24.46 -15.17
C GLY A 197 -3.59 24.19 -15.61
N PRO A 198 -3.35 24.14 -16.94
CA PRO A 198 -2.03 23.85 -17.47
C PRO A 198 -1.00 24.94 -17.22
N ARG A 199 0.27 24.55 -17.00
CA ARG A 199 1.37 25.52 -16.92
C ARG A 199 1.51 26.28 -18.23
N VAL A 200 1.86 27.56 -18.12
CA VAL A 200 2.18 28.41 -19.28
C VAL A 200 3.28 27.77 -20.13
N GLY A 201 2.99 27.59 -21.42
CA GLY A 201 3.88 26.97 -22.40
C GLY A 201 3.80 25.45 -22.47
N ARG A 202 2.95 24.78 -21.66
CA ARG A 202 2.75 23.33 -21.74
C ARG A 202 2.07 22.89 -23.03
N PHE A 203 1.12 23.70 -23.51
CA PHE A 203 0.40 23.49 -24.76
C PHE A 203 0.52 24.75 -25.61
N ASP A 204 0.75 24.59 -26.91
CA ASP A 204 0.81 25.71 -27.86
C ASP A 204 -0.58 26.25 -28.22
N ALA A 205 -0.64 27.27 -29.09
CA ALA A 205 -1.91 27.88 -29.53
C ALA A 205 -2.86 26.90 -30.24
N PHE A 206 -2.35 25.80 -30.80
CA PHE A 206 -3.12 24.74 -31.44
C PHE A 206 -3.45 23.59 -30.47
N GLY A 207 -3.02 23.71 -29.21
CA GLY A 207 -3.20 22.72 -28.16
C GLY A 207 -2.26 21.51 -28.27
N LYS A 208 -1.19 21.61 -29.05
CA LYS A 208 -0.16 20.58 -29.14
C LYS A 208 0.70 20.60 -27.88
N ALA A 209 0.98 19.42 -27.33
CA ALA A 209 1.82 19.26 -26.16
C ALA A 209 3.28 19.67 -26.46
N MET A 210 3.81 20.57 -25.63
CA MET A 210 5.21 20.99 -25.62
C MET A 210 5.94 20.34 -24.45
N ALA A 211 7.13 19.80 -24.70
CA ALA A 211 7.94 19.15 -23.67
C ALA A 211 8.48 20.19 -22.68
N MET A 212 8.25 19.96 -21.38
CA MET A 212 8.79 20.78 -20.30
C MET A 212 9.82 19.96 -19.54
N ARG A 213 11.09 20.07 -19.95
CA ARG A 213 12.16 19.25 -19.39
C ARG A 213 12.42 19.65 -17.94
N GLY A 214 12.52 18.65 -17.07
CA GLY A 214 13.06 18.79 -15.72
C GLY A 214 14.52 19.25 -15.77
N HIS A 215 14.97 19.91 -14.71
CA HIS A 215 16.27 20.57 -14.70
C HIS A 215 17.44 19.63 -14.41
N ASN A 216 17.22 18.48 -13.75
CA ASN A 216 18.31 17.57 -13.36
C ASN A 216 17.87 16.12 -13.21
N ALA A 217 18.24 15.28 -14.19
CA ALA A 217 17.92 13.85 -14.18
C ALA A 217 18.62 13.07 -13.06
N THR A 218 19.82 13.49 -12.63
CA THR A 218 20.53 12.85 -11.51
C THR A 218 19.74 12.97 -10.22
N LEU A 219 19.11 14.12 -9.97
CA LEU A 219 18.25 14.29 -8.80
C LEU A 219 17.00 13.39 -8.86
N VAL A 220 16.43 13.19 -10.05
CA VAL A 220 15.30 12.25 -10.23
C VAL A 220 15.73 10.82 -9.91
N VAL A 221 16.89 10.38 -10.40
CA VAL A 221 17.42 9.04 -10.14
C VAL A 221 17.74 8.85 -8.66
N LEU A 222 18.45 9.80 -8.03
CA LEU A 222 18.75 9.73 -6.60
C LEU A 222 17.49 9.74 -5.74
N GLY A 223 16.52 10.60 -6.08
CA GLY A 223 15.21 10.64 -5.42
C GLY A 223 14.47 9.31 -5.52
N THR A 224 14.48 8.68 -6.70
CA THR A 224 13.86 7.37 -6.94
C THR A 224 14.48 6.27 -6.09
N PHE A 225 15.80 6.23 -5.95
CA PHE A 225 16.46 5.25 -5.09
C PHE A 225 16.19 5.47 -3.59
N LEU A 226 16.10 6.73 -3.15
CA LEU A 226 15.70 7.05 -1.77
C LEU A 226 14.24 6.66 -1.50
N LEU A 227 13.35 6.87 -2.47
CA LEU A 227 11.96 6.42 -2.38
C LEU A 227 11.88 4.89 -2.34
N TRP A 228 12.65 4.18 -3.17
CA TRP A 228 12.75 2.71 -3.10
C TRP A 228 13.19 2.27 -1.70
N PHE A 229 14.29 2.82 -1.19
CA PHE A 229 14.81 2.49 0.13
C PHE A 229 13.77 2.73 1.23
N GLY A 230 13.11 3.88 1.21
CA GLY A 230 12.04 4.20 2.16
C GLY A 230 10.81 3.30 2.03
N TRP A 231 10.53 2.78 0.83
CA TRP A 231 9.40 1.89 0.58
C TRP A 231 9.46 0.58 1.37
N PHE A 232 10.64 0.15 1.80
CA PHE A 232 10.76 -0.99 2.71
C PHE A 232 10.20 -0.68 4.10
N GLY A 233 10.39 0.54 4.62
CA GLY A 233 9.72 0.99 5.84
C GLY A 233 8.23 1.25 5.63
N PHE A 234 7.84 1.67 4.43
CA PHE A 234 6.45 1.92 4.06
C PHE A 234 5.64 0.62 4.00
N ASN A 235 6.02 -0.31 3.11
CA ASN A 235 5.30 -1.56 2.93
C ASN A 235 5.63 -2.55 4.03
N ALA A 236 6.92 -2.91 4.19
CA ALA A 236 7.28 -3.96 5.14
C ALA A 236 7.09 -3.49 6.58
N GLY A 237 7.22 -2.19 6.89
CA GLY A 237 6.93 -1.62 8.22
C GLY A 237 5.46 -1.60 8.62
N SER A 238 4.52 -1.73 7.66
CA SER A 238 3.08 -1.66 7.92
C SER A 238 2.55 -2.86 8.73
N PHE A 239 3.40 -3.85 9.05
CA PHE A 239 3.09 -4.84 10.09
C PHE A 239 3.04 -4.24 11.49
N THR A 240 3.70 -3.11 11.74
CA THR A 240 3.82 -2.36 13.01
C THR A 240 4.51 -3.09 14.17
N LYS A 241 4.47 -4.44 14.18
CA LYS A 241 5.15 -5.33 15.12
C LYS A 241 5.81 -6.46 14.34
N ILE A 242 7.10 -6.70 14.57
CA ILE A 242 7.87 -7.74 13.88
C ILE A 242 7.91 -9.05 14.65
N LEU A 243 7.91 -9.00 15.99
CA LEU A 243 8.00 -10.17 16.85
C LEU A 243 6.61 -10.66 17.25
N VAL A 244 5.87 -11.17 16.25
CA VAL A 244 4.54 -11.79 16.43
C VAL A 244 4.58 -13.21 15.85
N PRO A 245 4.57 -14.26 16.69
CA PRO A 245 4.62 -15.64 16.22
C PRO A 245 3.27 -16.12 15.67
N TYR A 246 3.28 -17.06 14.73
CA TYR A 246 2.06 -17.70 14.24
C TYR A 246 1.74 -18.98 15.01
N ASN A 247 0.47 -19.16 15.38
CA ASN A 247 -0.04 -20.21 16.29
C ASN A 247 0.24 -21.67 15.88
N HIS A 248 0.74 -21.94 14.66
CA HIS A 248 0.94 -23.29 14.12
C HIS A 248 2.35 -23.54 13.58
N THR A 249 3.30 -22.65 13.88
CA THR A 249 4.67 -22.75 13.38
C THR A 249 5.65 -22.28 14.45
N THR A 250 6.77 -22.98 14.60
CA THR A 250 7.84 -22.57 15.54
C THR A 250 8.87 -21.64 14.91
N SER A 251 8.86 -21.48 13.58
CA SER A 251 9.87 -20.71 12.82
C SER A 251 9.28 -19.58 11.98
N GLN A 252 7.97 -19.36 12.02
CA GLN A 252 7.29 -18.34 11.22
C GLN A 252 6.49 -17.38 12.12
N GLY A 253 6.40 -16.14 11.64
CA GLY A 253 5.72 -15.04 12.31
C GLY A 253 5.76 -13.82 11.42
N ASN A 254 5.45 -12.64 11.98
CA ASN A 254 5.55 -11.40 11.21
C ASN A 254 6.94 -11.21 10.61
N TRP A 255 8.03 -11.63 11.26
CA TRP A 255 9.39 -11.57 10.70
C TRP A 255 9.54 -12.25 9.33
N THR A 256 8.81 -13.34 9.04
CA THR A 256 8.86 -13.98 7.71
C THR A 256 7.95 -13.27 6.71
N ALA A 257 6.80 -12.76 7.16
CA ALA A 257 5.90 -12.00 6.31
C ALA A 257 6.46 -10.62 5.91
N VAL A 258 7.19 -9.95 6.81
CA VAL A 258 7.96 -8.73 6.55
C VAL A 258 8.98 -8.97 5.45
N GLY A 259 9.78 -10.03 5.55
CA GLY A 259 10.75 -10.39 4.51
C GLY A 259 10.09 -10.65 3.16
N ARG A 260 8.97 -11.39 3.13
CA ARG A 260 8.20 -11.62 1.90
C ARG A 260 7.62 -10.33 1.32
N THR A 261 7.16 -9.41 2.16
CA THR A 261 6.60 -8.11 1.77
C THR A 261 7.67 -7.22 1.13
N ALA A 262 8.90 -7.26 1.65
CA ALA A 262 10.02 -6.58 1.02
C ALA A 262 10.32 -7.17 -0.37
N VAL A 263 10.27 -8.50 -0.52
CA VAL A 263 10.45 -9.18 -1.81
C VAL A 263 9.36 -8.81 -2.81
N THR A 264 8.07 -8.87 -2.43
CA THR A 264 6.97 -8.49 -3.33
C THR A 264 7.08 -7.03 -3.75
N THR A 265 7.46 -6.15 -2.82
CA THR A 265 7.70 -4.72 -3.11
C THR A 265 8.77 -4.54 -4.18
N ALA A 266 9.96 -5.13 -3.98
CA ALA A 266 11.07 -5.03 -4.92
C ALA A 266 10.72 -5.61 -6.31
N LEU A 267 10.05 -6.76 -6.35
CA LEU A 267 9.67 -7.42 -7.60
C LEU A 267 8.65 -6.60 -8.40
N ALA A 268 7.65 -6.00 -7.75
CA ALA A 268 6.65 -5.19 -8.45
C ALA A 268 7.25 -3.91 -9.05
N GLY A 269 8.06 -3.18 -8.29
CA GLY A 269 8.75 -2.00 -8.83
C GLY A 269 9.73 -2.35 -9.95
N SER A 270 10.49 -3.45 -9.80
CA SER A 270 11.40 -3.93 -10.85
C SER A 270 10.66 -4.34 -12.12
N ALA A 271 9.56 -5.07 -12.01
CA ALA A 271 8.74 -5.48 -13.14
C ALA A 271 8.15 -4.26 -13.87
N SER A 272 7.61 -3.30 -13.12
CA SER A 272 7.06 -2.06 -13.69
C SER A 272 8.13 -1.21 -14.36
N GLY A 273 9.32 -1.10 -13.77
CA GLY A 273 10.48 -0.42 -14.35
C GLY A 273 10.92 -1.04 -15.68
N LEU A 274 11.04 -2.37 -15.75
CA LEU A 274 11.40 -3.09 -16.98
C LEU A 274 10.33 -2.94 -18.06
N VAL A 275 9.06 -3.09 -17.72
CA VAL A 275 7.96 -2.92 -18.68
C VAL A 275 7.91 -1.49 -19.19
N THR A 276 8.15 -0.49 -18.32
CA THR A 276 8.22 0.91 -18.74
C THR A 276 9.42 1.16 -19.64
N LEU A 277 10.60 0.63 -19.30
CA LEU A 277 11.83 0.73 -20.12
C LEU A 277 11.58 0.24 -21.55
N PHE A 278 11.11 -1.00 -21.71
CA PHE A 278 10.90 -1.61 -23.03
C PHE A 278 9.64 -1.07 -23.73
N GLY A 279 8.54 -0.90 -22.98
CA GLY A 279 7.28 -0.40 -23.51
C GLY A 279 7.40 1.02 -24.04
N ARG A 280 8.04 1.92 -23.29
CA ARG A 280 8.32 3.28 -23.76
C ARG A 280 9.30 3.28 -24.91
N ARG A 281 10.38 2.50 -24.86
CA ARG A 281 11.29 2.35 -26.01
C ARG A 281 10.56 1.96 -27.30
N ALA A 282 9.60 1.04 -27.22
CA ALA A 282 8.80 0.64 -28.37
C ALA A 282 7.87 1.75 -28.89
N LEU A 283 7.37 2.62 -28.00
CA LEU A 283 6.45 3.72 -28.35
C LEU A 283 7.16 4.99 -28.83
N VAL A 284 8.32 5.34 -28.26
CA VAL A 284 9.00 6.63 -28.53
C VAL A 284 10.33 6.48 -29.28
N GLY A 285 10.87 5.27 -29.40
CA GLY A 285 12.07 5.00 -30.19
C GLY A 285 13.41 5.36 -29.53
N HIS A 286 13.42 5.82 -28.28
CA HIS A 286 14.62 6.08 -27.47
C HIS A 286 14.47 5.55 -26.04
N TRP A 287 15.59 5.41 -25.32
CA TRP A 287 15.59 5.06 -23.90
C TRP A 287 15.52 6.34 -23.07
N ASP A 288 14.73 6.35 -22.01
CA ASP A 288 14.57 7.52 -21.13
C ASP A 288 14.61 7.08 -19.66
N ALA A 289 15.54 7.63 -18.89
CA ALA A 289 15.72 7.26 -17.49
C ALA A 289 14.58 7.77 -16.59
N LEU A 290 13.95 8.90 -16.91
CA LEU A 290 12.86 9.47 -16.13
C LEU A 290 11.60 8.62 -16.26
N ASP A 291 11.31 8.16 -17.48
CA ASP A 291 10.22 7.21 -17.74
C ASP A 291 10.41 5.93 -16.89
N VAL A 292 11.63 5.39 -16.85
CA VAL A 292 11.94 4.19 -16.03
C VAL A 292 11.78 4.47 -14.54
N CYS A 293 12.25 5.63 -14.06
CA CYS A 293 12.09 6.03 -12.66
C CYS A 293 10.60 6.09 -12.26
N ASN A 294 9.77 6.78 -13.06
CA ASN A 294 8.32 6.84 -12.82
C ASN A 294 7.67 5.45 -12.94
N GLY A 295 8.12 4.62 -13.87
CA GLY A 295 7.70 3.24 -14.02
C GLY A 295 7.97 2.40 -12.75
N VAL A 296 9.18 2.47 -12.22
CA VAL A 296 9.56 1.79 -10.97
C VAL A 296 8.65 2.22 -9.82
N LEU A 297 8.46 3.53 -9.64
CA LEU A 297 7.60 4.08 -8.59
C LEU A 297 6.13 3.68 -8.76
N GLY A 298 5.62 3.62 -10.00
CA GLY A 298 4.27 3.13 -10.29
C GLY A 298 4.07 1.69 -9.79
N GLY A 299 5.05 0.81 -10.01
CA GLY A 299 5.00 -0.56 -9.52
C GLY A 299 4.99 -0.66 -7.99
N PHE A 300 5.74 0.21 -7.31
CA PHE A 300 5.69 0.29 -5.85
C PHE A 300 4.33 0.78 -5.36
N VAL A 301 3.78 1.84 -5.96
CA VAL A 301 2.43 2.34 -5.64
C VAL A 301 1.37 1.25 -5.76
N ALA A 302 1.40 0.48 -6.85
CA ALA A 302 0.38 -0.53 -7.11
C ALA A 302 0.45 -1.71 -6.13
N ILE A 303 1.65 -2.17 -5.76
CA ILE A 303 1.78 -3.32 -4.85
C ILE A 303 1.48 -2.96 -3.39
N THR A 304 1.54 -1.69 -3.01
CA THR A 304 1.38 -1.20 -1.62
C THR A 304 0.16 -1.81 -0.89
N SER A 305 -1.03 -1.86 -1.50
CA SER A 305 -2.24 -2.43 -0.90
C SER A 305 -2.16 -3.95 -0.67
N GLY A 306 -1.51 -4.67 -1.57
CA GLY A 306 -1.48 -6.14 -1.61
C GLY A 306 -0.16 -6.77 -1.16
N CYS A 307 0.86 -5.98 -0.85
CA CYS A 307 2.25 -6.42 -0.70
C CYS A 307 2.42 -7.53 0.37
N SER A 308 1.58 -7.53 1.40
CA SER A 308 1.57 -8.52 2.48
C SER A 308 0.63 -9.71 2.24
N VAL A 309 -0.18 -9.74 1.18
CA VAL A 309 -1.22 -10.76 0.97
C VAL A 309 -1.14 -11.48 -0.37
N VAL A 310 -0.28 -11.06 -1.28
CA VAL A 310 -0.08 -11.70 -2.61
C VAL A 310 1.24 -12.42 -2.71
N GLU A 311 1.34 -13.42 -3.58
CA GLU A 311 2.59 -14.16 -3.82
C GLU A 311 3.61 -13.35 -4.63
N PRO A 312 4.93 -13.64 -4.52
CA PRO A 312 5.97 -12.95 -5.29
C PRO A 312 5.75 -12.93 -6.81
N TRP A 313 5.25 -14.03 -7.40
CA TRP A 313 4.94 -14.07 -8.83
C TRP A 313 3.79 -13.11 -9.19
N ALA A 314 2.81 -12.95 -8.31
CA ALA A 314 1.67 -12.07 -8.53
C ALA A 314 2.11 -10.61 -8.44
N ALA A 315 3.09 -10.29 -7.59
CA ALA A 315 3.69 -8.96 -7.52
C ALA A 315 4.34 -8.53 -8.85
N ILE A 316 4.98 -9.46 -9.58
CA ILE A 316 5.50 -9.20 -10.93
C ILE A 316 4.37 -8.83 -11.89
N VAL A 317 3.23 -9.54 -11.84
CA VAL A 317 2.05 -9.24 -12.66
C VAL A 317 1.47 -7.87 -12.29
N CYS A 318 1.41 -7.54 -11.00
CA CYS A 318 0.98 -6.22 -10.53
C CYS A 318 1.82 -5.10 -11.14
N GLY A 319 3.14 -5.20 -11.04
CA GLY A 319 4.08 -4.26 -11.63
C GLY A 319 3.97 -4.16 -13.14
N PHE A 320 3.83 -5.30 -13.83
CA PHE A 320 3.64 -5.33 -15.28
C PHE A 320 2.42 -4.51 -15.73
N VAL A 321 1.27 -4.72 -15.10
CA VAL A 321 0.04 -3.99 -15.46
C VAL A 321 0.12 -2.52 -15.03
N SER A 322 0.74 -2.25 -13.88
CA SER A 322 0.93 -0.89 -13.38
C SER A 322 1.69 0.01 -14.36
N ALA A 323 2.71 -0.51 -15.03
CA ALA A 323 3.44 0.22 -16.06
C ALA A 323 2.52 0.65 -17.22
N TRP A 324 1.64 -0.24 -17.69
CA TRP A 324 0.68 0.08 -18.74
C TRP A 324 -0.41 1.05 -18.29
N VAL A 325 -0.83 0.97 -17.03
CA VAL A 325 -1.75 1.96 -16.43
C VAL A 325 -1.11 3.34 -16.47
N LEU A 326 0.13 3.48 -16.01
CA LEU A 326 0.85 4.76 -16.05
C LEU A 326 1.02 5.30 -17.47
N ILE A 327 1.54 4.47 -18.40
CA ILE A 327 1.73 4.85 -19.80
C ILE A 327 0.41 5.30 -20.44
N GLY A 328 -0.67 4.55 -20.21
CA GLY A 328 -2.00 4.84 -20.73
C GLY A 328 -2.58 6.14 -20.18
N LEU A 329 -2.46 6.37 -18.87
CA LEU A 329 -2.96 7.59 -18.23
C LEU A 329 -2.13 8.82 -18.60
N ASN A 330 -0.82 8.69 -18.81
CA ASN A 330 0.00 9.78 -19.35
C ASN A 330 -0.44 10.14 -20.78
N ALA A 331 -0.71 9.15 -21.63
CA ALA A 331 -1.25 9.40 -22.97
C ALA A 331 -2.65 10.05 -22.92
N LEU A 332 -3.51 9.63 -21.98
CA LEU A 332 -4.83 10.23 -21.78
C LEU A 332 -4.74 11.67 -21.29
N ALA A 333 -3.88 11.96 -20.32
CA ALA A 333 -3.64 13.30 -19.80
C ALA A 333 -3.24 14.28 -20.92
N LEU A 334 -2.32 13.87 -21.81
CA LEU A 334 -1.94 14.65 -22.98
C LEU A 334 -3.12 14.95 -23.92
N ARG A 335 -3.98 13.95 -24.18
CA ARG A 335 -5.18 14.12 -25.02
C ARG A 335 -6.20 15.08 -24.40
N LEU A 336 -6.36 15.03 -23.09
CA LEU A 336 -7.27 15.88 -22.33
C LEU A 336 -6.67 17.26 -22.01
N ARG A 337 -5.45 17.55 -22.49
CA ARG A 337 -4.70 18.77 -22.17
C ARG A 337 -4.53 18.99 -20.65
N PHE A 338 -4.44 17.88 -19.92
CA PHE A 338 -4.15 17.87 -18.50
C PHE A 338 -2.64 17.94 -18.29
N ASP A 339 -2.20 18.85 -17.43
CA ASP A 339 -0.79 19.05 -17.12
C ASP A 339 -0.51 18.70 -15.66
N ASP A 340 0.20 17.61 -15.46
CA ASP A 340 0.79 17.25 -14.18
C ASP A 340 2.32 17.26 -14.35
N PRO A 341 3.06 18.15 -13.66
CA PRO A 341 4.51 18.26 -13.79
C PRO A 341 5.28 16.99 -13.50
N LEU A 342 4.77 16.16 -12.60
CA LEU A 342 5.43 14.96 -12.12
C LEU A 342 4.72 13.68 -12.55
N GLU A 343 3.60 13.81 -13.26
CA GLU A 343 2.69 12.70 -13.54
C GLU A 343 2.13 12.08 -12.24
N ALA A 344 2.09 12.86 -11.15
CA ALA A 344 1.77 12.37 -9.82
C ALA A 344 0.32 11.90 -9.71
N ALA A 345 -0.63 12.55 -10.38
CA ALA A 345 -2.01 12.10 -10.45
C ALA A 345 -2.16 10.76 -11.20
N GLN A 346 -1.45 10.61 -12.33
CA GLN A 346 -1.47 9.39 -13.14
C GLN A 346 -0.77 8.23 -12.41
N LEU A 347 0.38 8.50 -11.80
CA LEU A 347 1.18 7.53 -11.09
C LEU A 347 0.49 7.11 -9.78
N HIS A 348 0.22 8.05 -8.88
CA HIS A 348 -0.35 7.71 -7.58
C HIS A 348 -1.85 7.39 -7.65
N GLY A 349 -2.63 8.17 -8.40
CA GLY A 349 -4.06 7.93 -8.57
C GLY A 349 -4.33 6.69 -9.42
N GLY A 350 -3.69 6.59 -10.59
CA GLY A 350 -3.87 5.47 -11.51
C GLY A 350 -3.33 4.15 -10.99
N CYS A 351 -2.04 4.10 -10.67
CA CYS A 351 -1.43 2.87 -10.15
C CYS A 351 -1.98 2.51 -8.77
N GLY A 352 -2.37 3.50 -7.96
CA GLY A 352 -3.02 3.27 -6.65
C GLY A 352 -4.39 2.61 -6.80
N ALA A 353 -5.22 3.10 -7.72
CA ALA A 353 -6.50 2.48 -8.06
C ALA A 353 -6.31 1.04 -8.58
N TRP A 354 -5.33 0.84 -9.47
CA TRP A 354 -4.98 -0.51 -9.95
C TRP A 354 -4.56 -1.42 -8.79
N GLY A 355 -3.75 -0.93 -7.85
CA GLY A 355 -3.33 -1.70 -6.68
C GLY A 355 -4.50 -2.25 -5.86
N LEU A 356 -5.50 -1.41 -5.57
CA LEU A 356 -6.70 -1.84 -4.84
C LEU A 356 -7.46 -2.94 -5.58
N ILE A 357 -7.66 -2.77 -6.90
CA ILE A 357 -8.32 -3.77 -7.75
C ILE A 357 -7.52 -5.07 -7.75
N PHE A 358 -6.21 -4.98 -8.00
CA PHE A 358 -5.29 -6.12 -8.04
C PHE A 358 -5.31 -6.91 -6.73
N THR A 359 -5.29 -6.21 -5.59
CA THR A 359 -5.34 -6.84 -4.27
C THR A 359 -6.61 -7.64 -4.07
N GLY A 360 -7.77 -7.09 -4.48
CA GLY A 360 -9.04 -7.83 -4.44
C GLY A 360 -9.06 -9.09 -5.30
N LEU A 361 -8.28 -9.12 -6.39
CA LEU A 361 -8.20 -10.27 -7.31
C LEU A 361 -7.21 -11.37 -6.85
N PHE A 362 -6.12 -11.00 -6.16
CA PHE A 362 -4.99 -11.91 -5.90
C PHE A 362 -4.66 -12.14 -4.41
N ALA A 363 -5.37 -11.49 -3.47
CA ALA A 363 -5.15 -11.70 -2.05
C ALA A 363 -5.41 -13.16 -1.63
N LYS A 364 -4.51 -13.73 -0.83
CA LYS A 364 -4.65 -15.09 -0.28
C LYS A 364 -5.39 -15.11 1.06
N LEU A 365 -6.41 -15.97 1.14
CA LEU A 365 -7.19 -16.25 2.35
C LEU A 365 -6.37 -16.76 3.55
N THR A 366 -5.25 -17.45 3.31
CA THR A 366 -4.50 -18.16 4.37
C THR A 366 -3.52 -17.30 5.15
N MET A 367 -3.40 -16.00 4.85
CA MET A 367 -2.29 -15.17 5.36
C MET A 367 -2.68 -14.12 6.41
N LYS A 368 -3.96 -13.97 6.78
CA LYS A 368 -4.32 -13.35 8.08
C LYS A 368 -4.16 -14.42 9.15
N GLY A 369 -3.39 -14.13 10.20
CA GLY A 369 -3.31 -14.97 11.40
C GLY A 369 -4.72 -15.40 11.82
N ALA A 370 -4.99 -16.70 11.66
CA ALA A 370 -6.34 -17.22 11.58
C ALA A 370 -7.12 -17.03 12.90
N LYS A 371 -7.96 -16.01 12.96
CA LYS A 371 -9.25 -16.05 13.66
C LYS A 371 -10.36 -16.12 12.61
N GLY A 372 -10.58 -17.33 12.10
CA GLY A 372 -11.67 -17.61 11.16
C GLY A 372 -11.53 -19.03 10.63
N LYS A 373 -12.50 -19.89 10.95
CA LYS A 373 -12.54 -21.29 10.48
C LYS A 373 -12.39 -21.31 8.96
N GLY A 374 -11.33 -21.96 8.46
CA GLY A 374 -11.10 -22.15 7.04
C GLY A 374 -12.15 -23.05 6.39
N PRO A 375 -12.29 -23.01 5.05
CA PRO A 375 -13.22 -23.89 4.34
C PRO A 375 -12.73 -25.34 4.44
N THR A 376 -13.63 -26.23 4.83
CA THR A 376 -13.38 -27.68 4.76
C THR A 376 -13.28 -28.12 3.30
N LYS A 377 -12.49 -29.18 3.03
CA LYS A 377 -12.19 -29.79 1.71
C LYS A 377 -13.39 -30.12 0.77
N LYS A 378 -14.62 -29.76 1.11
CA LYS A 378 -15.80 -29.86 0.24
C LYS A 378 -16.04 -28.63 -0.64
N ASP A 379 -15.54 -27.45 -0.28
CA ASP A 379 -15.91 -26.20 -0.98
C ASP A 379 -14.99 -25.83 -2.16
N THR A 380 -13.92 -26.59 -2.41
CA THR A 380 -12.95 -26.35 -3.50
C THR A 380 -13.26 -27.14 -4.78
N LYS A 381 -14.41 -27.80 -4.88
CA LYS A 381 -14.80 -28.60 -6.06
C LYS A 381 -15.93 -28.03 -6.91
N GLU A 382 -16.47 -26.85 -6.58
CA GLU A 382 -17.57 -26.25 -7.38
C GLU A 382 -17.20 -25.04 -8.23
N VAL A 383 -15.97 -24.53 -8.16
CA VAL A 383 -15.51 -23.48 -9.08
C VAL A 383 -14.50 -24.09 -10.03
N LEU A 384 -15.01 -24.74 -11.07
CA LEU A 384 -14.39 -25.03 -12.38
C LEU A 384 -15.20 -26.17 -13.04
N LYS A 385 -16.28 -25.81 -13.74
CA LYS A 385 -16.79 -26.60 -14.86
C LYS A 385 -17.00 -25.69 -16.07
N PRO A 386 -16.58 -26.11 -17.28
CA PRO A 386 -16.84 -25.35 -18.49
C PRO A 386 -18.33 -25.37 -18.81
N VAL A 387 -18.84 -24.23 -19.27
CA VAL A 387 -20.16 -24.16 -19.91
C VAL A 387 -20.05 -24.82 -21.27
N ASP A 388 -20.77 -25.92 -21.47
CA ASP A 388 -21.09 -26.41 -22.80
C ASP A 388 -22.56 -26.83 -22.89
N GLY A 389 -23.13 -26.60 -24.06
CA GLY A 389 -24.55 -26.45 -24.30
C GLY A 389 -25.39 -27.72 -24.33
N ARG A 390 -26.72 -27.49 -24.32
CA ARG A 390 -27.83 -28.43 -24.54
C ARG A 390 -28.15 -29.40 -23.39
N LYS A 391 -29.25 -29.13 -22.68
CA LYS A 391 -30.57 -29.78 -22.93
C LYS A 391 -31.59 -29.41 -21.84
N VAL A 392 -32.78 -29.14 -22.36
CA VAL A 392 -34.09 -29.05 -21.72
C VAL A 392 -34.41 -30.30 -20.87
N GLY A 393 -35.10 -30.13 -19.74
CA GLY A 393 -36.01 -31.19 -19.26
C GLY A 393 -36.28 -31.32 -17.76
N LYS A 394 -37.47 -30.82 -17.36
CA LYS A 394 -38.45 -31.42 -16.43
C LYS A 394 -38.12 -31.58 -14.92
N ARG A 395 -38.91 -30.82 -14.14
CA ARG A 395 -39.71 -31.20 -12.94
C ARG A 395 -39.40 -32.56 -12.28
N LYS A 396 -39.24 -32.55 -10.94
CA LYS A 396 -40.26 -32.99 -9.96
C LYS A 396 -39.73 -32.93 -8.51
N ALA A 397 -40.64 -32.59 -7.60
CA ALA A 397 -40.53 -32.68 -6.15
C ALA A 397 -40.83 -34.10 -5.63
N ALA A 398 -40.28 -34.47 -4.46
CA ALA A 398 -40.90 -35.28 -3.37
C ALA A 398 -39.79 -35.72 -2.37
N VAL A 399 -39.82 -35.31 -1.10
CA VAL A 399 -40.45 -35.97 0.09
C VAL A 399 -39.69 -37.21 0.63
N LYS A 400 -38.97 -36.98 1.75
CA LYS A 400 -39.09 -37.56 3.11
C LYS A 400 -38.84 -39.08 3.37
N VAL A 401 -38.32 -39.32 4.59
CA VAL A 401 -38.28 -40.57 5.42
C VAL A 401 -37.07 -41.49 5.13
N GLY A 402 -36.33 -42.07 6.08
CA GLY A 402 -36.35 -42.08 7.55
C GLY A 402 -35.35 -43.12 8.09
N LYS A 403 -34.99 -42.96 9.38
CA LYS A 403 -34.52 -43.94 10.40
C LYS A 403 -33.48 -45.04 10.06
N GLY A 404 -32.38 -44.98 10.83
CA GLY A 404 -31.87 -46.08 11.67
C GLY A 404 -30.95 -47.13 11.03
N ASN A 405 -29.74 -47.34 11.56
CA ASN A 405 -29.44 -48.36 12.57
C ASN A 405 -27.95 -48.38 12.96
N GLN A 406 -27.65 -48.97 14.12
CA GLN A 406 -26.36 -49.03 14.81
C GLN A 406 -25.45 -50.21 14.38
N ARG A 407 -24.11 -49.96 14.49
CA ARG A 407 -22.98 -50.85 14.93
C ARG A 407 -22.54 -52.05 14.04
N PRO A 408 -21.36 -52.68 14.28
CA PRO A 408 -20.02 -52.18 14.67
C PRO A 408 -18.81 -52.87 13.94
N ALA A 409 -17.61 -52.32 14.18
CA ALA A 409 -16.26 -52.93 14.30
C ALA A 409 -15.77 -54.10 13.39
N LYS A 410 -14.59 -53.89 12.77
CA LYS A 410 -13.55 -54.93 12.63
C LYS A 410 -12.14 -54.32 12.80
N LYS A 411 -11.35 -54.96 13.68
CA LYS A 411 -9.89 -54.82 13.86
C LYS A 411 -9.16 -55.67 12.81
N GLU A 412 -7.99 -55.24 12.35
CA GLU A 412 -6.76 -56.05 12.15
C GLU A 412 -5.63 -55.08 11.69
N LYS A 413 -4.57 -54.85 12.48
CA LYS A 413 -3.30 -55.60 12.66
C LYS A 413 -2.12 -54.87 11.99
N LEU A 414 -1.36 -54.20 12.87
CA LEU A 414 0.11 -54.11 12.96
C LEU A 414 0.99 -54.68 11.83
N ALA A 415 1.93 -53.85 11.38
CA ALA A 415 3.32 -54.26 11.13
C ALA A 415 4.29 -53.14 11.52
N LYS A 416 5.16 -53.41 12.51
CA LYS A 416 6.37 -52.65 12.86
C LYS A 416 7.57 -53.27 12.14
N LYS A 417 8.54 -52.44 11.71
CA LYS A 417 9.99 -52.69 11.53
C LYS A 417 10.61 -51.38 11.00
N ASP A 418 11.81 -50.91 11.34
CA ASP A 418 12.88 -51.26 12.28
C ASP A 418 13.87 -50.06 12.26
N PRO A 419 14.34 -49.52 13.40
CA PRO A 419 15.24 -48.38 13.46
C PRO A 419 16.72 -48.82 13.33
N ASN A 420 17.22 -49.05 12.11
CA ASN A 420 18.67 -49.01 11.83
C ASN A 420 18.96 -49.20 10.33
N LYS A 421 19.30 -48.11 9.62
CA LYS A 421 20.27 -48.07 8.48
C LYS A 421 20.45 -46.62 7.97
N PRO A 422 21.61 -46.27 7.36
CA PRO A 422 22.34 -45.04 7.68
C PRO A 422 22.16 -43.91 6.66
N LYS A 423 22.50 -42.70 7.12
CA LYS A 423 22.51 -41.42 6.39
C LYS A 423 23.50 -41.42 5.21
N ARG A 424 23.12 -40.82 4.08
CA ARG A 424 24.03 -40.38 3.00
C ARG A 424 24.21 -38.85 3.02
N PRO A 425 25.42 -38.32 2.75
CA PRO A 425 25.73 -36.88 2.77
C PRO A 425 25.39 -36.16 1.44
N PRO A 426 25.41 -34.81 1.41
CA PRO A 426 24.93 -34.00 0.28
C PRO A 426 25.96 -33.87 -0.84
N ASN A 427 25.49 -33.84 -2.10
CA ASN A 427 26.29 -33.47 -3.25
C ASN A 427 26.44 -31.94 -3.34
N LYS A 428 27.71 -31.51 -3.42
CA LYS A 428 28.15 -30.22 -3.93
C LYS A 428 27.97 -30.16 -5.44
N PHE A 429 27.59 -28.99 -5.96
CA PHE A 429 28.00 -28.52 -7.28
C PHE A 429 28.20 -27.00 -7.23
N ASP A 430 29.46 -26.58 -7.38
CA ASP A 430 29.87 -25.29 -7.95
C ASP A 430 30.25 -25.57 -9.41
N VAL A 431 29.66 -24.85 -10.36
CA VAL A 431 30.28 -24.04 -11.45
C VAL A 431 29.19 -23.11 -12.00
#